data_AF-A0AA37VIW0-F1
#
_entry.id   AF-A0AA37VIW0-F1
#
_cell.length_a   1.000
_cell.length_b   1.000
_cell.length_c   1.000
_cell.angle_alpha   90.00
_cell.angle_beta   90.00
_cell.angle_gamma   90.00
#
_symmetry.space_group_name_H-M   'P 1'
#
loop_
_entity.id
_entity.type
_entity.pdbx_description
1 polymer ?
#
loop_
_entity_poly.entity_id
_entity_poly.type
_entity_poly.pdbx_seq_one_letter_code
_entity_poly.pdbx_strand_id
1 'polypeptide(L)'
;MTVSTVKRQGRRGLAPDCPGASLSTMPAAKPQLPPRPPAPLSADDIIFIKDTIKRFYGDDAIVRNFGPDPARMELHVETGRDIGRAYNDCCGVLMTRIDRDQIVLEVTRRGMRIRGRAKLAYRQGVVI
;
A
#
# COMPACT_ATOMS: atom_id res chain seq x y z
N MET A 1 38.96 34.24 61.60
CA MET A 1 37.63 34.89 61.68
C MET A 1 36.78 34.30 60.57
N THR A 2 36.01 33.26 60.88
CA THR A 2 34.54 33.27 61.09
C THR A 2 33.75 33.25 59.77
N VAL A 3 33.33 32.04 59.36
CA VAL A 3 31.95 31.45 59.40
C VAL A 3 31.14 31.78 58.15
N SER A 4 30.81 30.73 57.40
CA SER A 4 29.65 30.61 56.49
C SER A 4 29.60 29.14 56.03
N THR A 5 28.53 28.35 55.98
CA THR A 5 27.15 28.39 56.48
C THR A 5 26.66 26.93 56.36
N VAL A 6 25.91 26.41 57.33
CA VAL A 6 25.33 25.06 57.30
C VAL A 6 24.07 25.05 56.43
N LYS A 7 23.88 24.05 55.55
CA LYS A 7 22.54 23.58 55.17
C LYS A 7 22.50 22.07 54.89
N ARG A 8 21.59 21.41 55.62
CA ARG A 8 21.21 19.99 55.60
C ARG A 8 20.50 19.60 54.29
N GLN A 9 20.53 18.31 53.97
CA GLN A 9 19.53 17.46 53.27
C GLN A 9 20.23 16.59 52.21
N GLY A 10 20.08 15.27 52.14
CA GLY A 10 19.34 14.30 52.93
C GLY A 10 19.78 12.90 52.48
N ARG A 11 19.86 11.95 53.41
CA ARG A 11 19.93 10.53 53.07
C ARG A 11 18.62 10.13 52.38
N ARG A 12 18.70 9.42 51.25
CA ARG A 12 17.95 8.17 50.99
C ARG A 12 18.22 7.60 49.59
N GLY A 13 18.60 6.32 49.56
CA GLY A 13 18.36 5.42 48.43
C GLY A 13 19.54 5.18 47.50
N LEU A 14 20.45 4.25 47.88
CA LEU A 14 21.12 3.44 46.88
C LEU A 14 20.03 2.67 46.12
N ALA A 15 19.83 2.97 44.84
CA ALA A 15 19.24 2.00 43.93
C ALA A 15 20.37 1.02 43.54
N PRO A 16 20.14 -0.30 43.57
CA PRO A 16 21.13 -1.24 43.08
C PRO A 16 21.28 -1.05 41.58
N ASP A 17 22.54 -0.96 41.14
CA ASP A 17 22.94 -0.99 39.76
C ASP A 17 22.30 -2.20 39.07
N CYS A 18 21.41 -1.98 38.11
CA CYS A 18 20.93 -3.04 37.21
C CYS A 18 22.02 -3.30 36.15
N PRO A 19 22.73 -4.44 36.17
CA PRO A 19 23.63 -4.78 35.09
C PRO A 19 22.81 -5.44 33.99
N GLY A 20 22.75 -4.83 32.81
CA GLY A 20 22.24 -5.53 31.62
C GLY A 20 21.17 -4.84 30.79
N ALA A 21 21.13 -3.50 30.72
CA ALA A 21 20.49 -2.85 29.57
C ALA A 21 21.40 -3.00 28.34
N SER A 22 21.45 -4.20 27.76
CA SER A 22 22.00 -4.38 26.42
C SER A 22 21.21 -3.46 25.49
N LEU A 23 21.89 -2.51 24.86
CA LEU A 23 21.34 -1.73 23.76
C LEU A 23 20.82 -2.73 22.71
N SER A 24 19.52 -3.00 22.75
CA SER A 24 18.85 -3.84 21.77
C SER A 24 19.05 -3.17 20.42
N THR A 25 20.02 -3.67 19.68
CA THR A 25 20.36 -3.17 18.34
C THR A 25 19.17 -3.53 17.48
N MET A 26 18.25 -2.58 17.28
CA MET A 26 17.13 -2.81 16.37
C MET A 26 17.73 -3.20 15.01
N PRO A 27 17.30 -4.31 14.41
CA PRO A 27 17.80 -4.67 13.09
C PRO A 27 17.50 -3.51 12.15
N ALA A 28 18.55 -2.96 11.52
CA ALA A 28 18.40 -1.90 10.54
C ALA A 28 17.34 -2.35 9.52
N ALA A 29 16.31 -1.51 9.33
CA ALA A 29 15.23 -1.82 8.41
C ALA A 29 15.85 -2.10 7.03
N LYS A 30 15.52 -3.26 6.45
CA LYS A 30 15.97 -3.58 5.09
C LYS A 30 15.51 -2.47 4.14
N PRO A 31 16.36 -2.02 3.21
CA PRO A 31 15.97 -1.04 2.21
C PRO A 31 14.70 -1.51 1.48
N GLN A 32 13.79 -0.57 1.20
CA GLN A 32 12.60 -0.91 0.41
C GLN A 32 13.06 -1.41 -0.97
N LEU A 33 12.52 -2.54 -1.39
CA LEU A 33 12.75 -3.08 -2.73
C LEU A 33 12.40 -2.00 -3.78
N PRO A 34 13.20 -1.86 -4.85
CA PRO A 34 12.93 -0.87 -5.88
C PRO A 34 11.58 -1.15 -6.57
N PRO A 35 10.87 -0.11 -7.02
CA PRO A 35 9.65 -0.27 -7.82
C PRO A 35 9.89 -1.20 -9.00
N ARG A 36 9.00 -2.17 -9.19
CA ARG A 36 9.06 -3.08 -10.34
C ARG A 36 8.04 -2.61 -11.38
N PRO A 37 8.43 -2.49 -12.66
CA PRO A 37 7.48 -2.13 -13.70
C PRO A 37 6.41 -3.23 -13.81
N PRO A 38 5.16 -2.85 -14.12
CA PRO A 38 4.10 -3.82 -14.33
C PRO A 38 4.37 -4.66 -15.58
N ALA A 39 3.82 -5.87 -15.61
CA ALA A 39 3.85 -6.73 -16.78
C ALA A 39 3.11 -6.03 -17.94
N PRO A 40 3.67 -6.04 -19.17
CA PRO A 40 3.02 -5.43 -20.31
C PRO A 40 1.69 -6.13 -20.61
N LEU A 41 0.70 -5.34 -21.01
CA LEU A 41 -0.61 -5.80 -21.47
C LEU A 41 -0.70 -5.63 -22.98
N SER A 42 -1.46 -6.52 -23.64
CA SER A 42 -1.77 -6.37 -25.05
C SER A 42 -2.65 -5.12 -25.27
N ALA A 43 -2.55 -4.51 -26.45
CA ALA A 43 -3.40 -3.37 -26.81
C ALA A 43 -4.90 -3.72 -26.74
N ASP A 44 -5.26 -4.94 -27.18
CA ASP A 44 -6.65 -5.42 -27.14
C ASP A 44 -7.15 -5.59 -25.71
N ASP A 45 -6.29 -6.10 -24.81
CA ASP A 45 -6.61 -6.24 -23.38
C ASP A 45 -6.82 -4.87 -22.75
N ILE A 46 -5.97 -3.90 -23.06
CA ILE A 46 -6.08 -2.53 -22.53
C ILE A 46 -7.41 -1.90 -22.96
N ILE A 47 -7.79 -2.02 -24.23
CA ILE A 47 -9.06 -1.50 -24.75
C ILE A 47 -10.22 -2.18 -24.02
N PHE A 48 -10.20 -3.50 -23.93
CA PHE A 48 -11.25 -4.26 -23.27
C PHE A 48 -11.39 -3.93 -21.77
N ILE A 49 -10.27 -3.82 -21.05
CA ILE A 49 -10.25 -3.43 -19.64
C ILE A 49 -10.86 -2.05 -19.48
N LYS A 50 -10.43 -1.06 -20.27
CA LYS A 50 -10.97 0.30 -20.21
C LYS A 50 -12.48 0.32 -20.43
N ASP A 51 -12.96 -0.32 -21.48
CA ASP A 51 -14.38 -0.33 -21.81
C ASP A 51 -15.21 -1.03 -20.73
N THR A 52 -14.69 -2.13 -20.19
CA THR A 52 -15.31 -2.84 -19.07
C THR A 52 -15.36 -1.96 -17.83
N ILE A 53 -14.23 -1.38 -17.41
CA ILE A 53 -14.20 -0.51 -16.22
C ILE A 53 -15.14 0.68 -16.40
N LYS A 54 -15.14 1.35 -17.55
CA LYS A 54 -16.03 2.49 -17.82
C LYS A 54 -17.49 2.11 -17.70
N ARG A 55 -17.88 0.95 -18.21
CA ARG A 55 -19.25 0.44 -18.12
C ARG A 55 -19.73 0.26 -16.67
N PHE A 56 -18.85 -0.22 -15.79
CA PHE A 56 -19.21 -0.49 -14.39
C PHE A 56 -19.04 0.73 -13.47
N TYR A 57 -17.93 1.46 -13.62
CA TYR A 57 -17.49 2.48 -12.67
C TYR A 57 -17.59 3.91 -13.20
N GLY A 58 -18.00 4.10 -14.46
CA GLY A 58 -18.18 5.40 -15.10
C GLY A 58 -16.97 5.85 -15.92
N ASP A 59 -17.19 6.86 -16.75
CA ASP A 59 -16.16 7.43 -17.65
C ASP A 59 -15.03 8.14 -16.91
N ASP A 60 -15.26 8.51 -15.64
CA ASP A 60 -14.27 9.15 -14.76
C ASP A 60 -13.35 8.15 -14.04
N ALA A 61 -13.51 6.85 -14.31
CA ALA A 61 -12.72 5.80 -13.69
C ALA A 61 -11.31 5.74 -14.28
N ILE A 62 -10.30 5.72 -13.40
CA ILE A 62 -8.89 5.62 -13.77
C ILE A 62 -8.40 4.21 -13.46
N VAL A 63 -7.83 3.54 -14.46
CA VAL A 63 -7.28 2.20 -14.32
C VAL A 63 -5.77 2.24 -14.31
N ARG A 64 -5.14 1.50 -13.40
CA ARG A 64 -3.70 1.39 -13.27
C ARG A 64 -3.31 -0.08 -13.19
N ASN A 65 -2.42 -0.51 -14.07
CA ASN A 65 -1.78 -1.82 -13.97
C ASN A 65 -0.52 -1.69 -13.11
N PHE A 66 -0.36 -2.52 -12.08
CA PHE A 66 0.77 -2.43 -11.15
C PHE A 66 1.45 -3.77 -10.84
N GLY A 67 0.90 -4.87 -11.34
CA GLY A 67 1.41 -6.22 -11.10
C GLY A 67 2.60 -6.52 -12.02
N PRO A 68 3.78 -6.90 -11.49
CA PRO A 68 4.94 -7.22 -12.32
C PRO A 68 4.90 -8.64 -12.93
N ASP A 69 3.95 -9.47 -12.51
CA ASP A 69 3.85 -10.88 -12.89
C ASP A 69 2.94 -11.06 -14.12
N PRO A 70 3.41 -11.65 -15.24
CA PRO A 70 2.56 -11.91 -16.38
C PRO A 70 1.48 -12.97 -16.12
N ALA A 71 1.62 -13.86 -15.14
CA ALA A 71 0.56 -14.81 -14.80
C ALA A 71 -0.56 -14.18 -13.97
N ARG A 72 -0.29 -13.04 -13.31
CA ARG A 72 -1.22 -12.40 -12.37
C ARG A 72 -1.45 -10.94 -12.75
N MET A 73 -2.66 -10.66 -13.21
CA MET A 73 -3.03 -9.29 -13.55
C MET A 73 -3.50 -8.55 -12.30
N GLU A 74 -2.76 -7.51 -11.90
CA GLU A 74 -3.14 -6.67 -10.75
C GLU A 74 -3.52 -5.26 -11.23
N LEU A 75 -4.81 -4.94 -11.11
CA LEU A 75 -5.40 -3.69 -11.55
C LEU A 75 -5.91 -2.90 -10.35
N HIS A 76 -5.61 -1.60 -10.35
CA HIS A 76 -6.20 -0.64 -9.44
C HIS A 76 -7.14 0.28 -10.20
N VAL A 77 -8.37 0.41 -9.72
CA VAL A 77 -9.40 1.28 -10.28
C VAL A 77 -9.73 2.36 -9.26
N GLU A 78 -9.65 3.60 -9.70
CA GLU A 78 -10.08 4.77 -8.93
C GLU A 78 -11.37 5.32 -9.56
N THR A 79 -12.45 5.41 -8.80
CA THR A 79 -13.77 5.85 -9.29
C THR A 79 -14.45 6.81 -8.33
N GLY A 80 -15.27 7.74 -8.84
CA GLY A 80 -16.16 8.55 -8.01
C GLY A 80 -17.44 7.82 -7.57
N ARG A 81 -17.80 6.71 -8.23
CA ARG A 81 -19.03 5.94 -8.00
C ARG A 81 -18.91 4.98 -6.81
N ASP A 82 -20.05 4.46 -6.38
CA ASP A 82 -20.08 3.41 -5.36
C ASP A 82 -19.54 2.09 -5.93
N ILE A 83 -18.75 1.39 -5.11
CA ILE A 83 -18.01 0.19 -5.51
C ILE A 83 -18.94 -1.04 -5.44
N GLY A 84 -19.80 -1.08 -4.43
CA GLY A 84 -20.91 -2.00 -4.22
C GLY A 84 -20.81 -3.37 -4.90
N ARG A 85 -21.88 -3.75 -5.61
CA ARG A 85 -21.98 -5.05 -6.31
C ARG A 85 -21.20 -5.09 -7.62
N ALA A 86 -20.87 -3.93 -8.19
CA ALA A 86 -20.18 -3.82 -9.47
C ALA A 86 -18.79 -4.48 -9.45
N TYR A 87 -18.17 -4.62 -8.27
CA TYR A 87 -16.89 -5.30 -8.10
C TYR A 87 -16.88 -6.73 -8.66
N ASN A 88 -17.79 -7.58 -8.18
CA ASN A 88 -17.81 -8.99 -8.54
C ASN A 88 -18.19 -9.18 -10.01
N ASP A 89 -19.17 -8.40 -10.49
CA ASP A 89 -19.62 -8.45 -11.87
C ASP A 89 -18.50 -8.03 -12.84
N CYS A 90 -17.81 -6.93 -12.53
CA CYS A 90 -16.69 -6.46 -13.33
C CYS A 90 -15.54 -7.48 -13.34
N CYS A 91 -15.19 -8.03 -12.17
CA CYS A 91 -14.16 -9.05 -12.06
C CYS A 91 -14.50 -10.30 -12.90
N GLY A 92 -15.76 -10.75 -12.83
CA GLY A 92 -16.26 -11.86 -13.65
C GLY A 92 -16.14 -11.57 -15.15
N VAL A 93 -16.54 -10.37 -15.61
CA VAL A 93 -16.42 -10.00 -17.02
C VAL A 93 -14.96 -9.99 -17.49
N LEU A 94 -14.04 -9.47 -16.68
CA LEU A 94 -12.61 -9.50 -17.02
C LEU A 94 -12.09 -10.93 -17.15
N MET A 95 -12.48 -11.83 -16.24
CA MET A 95 -12.08 -13.24 -16.25
C MET A 95 -12.60 -14.04 -17.45
N THR A 96 -13.69 -13.62 -18.10
CA THR A 96 -14.23 -14.36 -19.25
C THR A 96 -13.40 -14.20 -20.53
N ARG A 97 -12.66 -13.09 -20.66
CA ARG A 97 -11.92 -12.75 -21.87
C ARG A 97 -10.41 -12.75 -21.69
N ILE A 98 -9.93 -12.38 -20.50
CA ILE A 98 -8.50 -12.28 -20.21
C ILE A 98 -8.06 -13.60 -19.60
N ASP A 99 -7.34 -14.40 -20.39
CA ASP A 99 -6.79 -15.68 -19.95
C ASP A 99 -5.53 -15.46 -19.10
N ARG A 100 -5.72 -15.40 -17.78
CA ARG A 100 -4.66 -15.25 -16.77
C ARG A 100 -5.02 -16.12 -15.58
N ASP A 101 -4.02 -16.70 -14.92
CA ASP A 101 -4.23 -17.57 -13.76
C ASP A 101 -4.97 -16.85 -12.63
N GLN A 102 -4.67 -15.55 -12.43
CA GLN A 102 -5.32 -14.74 -11.40
C GLN A 102 -5.50 -13.29 -11.84
N ILE A 103 -6.69 -12.75 -11.56
CA ILE A 103 -7.00 -11.34 -11.72
C ILE A 103 -7.31 -10.76 -10.34
N VAL A 104 -6.53 -9.75 -9.95
CA VAL A 104 -6.72 -8.97 -8.73
C VAL A 104 -7.21 -7.60 -9.13
N LEU A 105 -8.44 -7.28 -8.73
CA LEU A 105 -9.01 -5.94 -8.89
C LEU A 105 -9.04 -5.26 -7.52
N GLU A 106 -8.47 -4.06 -7.44
CA GLU A 106 -8.51 -3.20 -6.25
C GLU A 106 -9.24 -1.93 -6.62
N VAL A 107 -10.38 -1.66 -6.00
CA VAL A 107 -11.18 -0.46 -6.30
C VAL A 107 -11.12 0.50 -5.14
N THR A 108 -10.83 1.77 -5.41
CA THR A 108 -10.79 2.83 -4.40
C THR A 108 -11.67 3.98 -4.83
N ARG A 109 -12.51 4.45 -3.92
CA ARG A 109 -13.32 5.64 -4.17
C ARG A 109 -12.45 6.89 -4.11
N ARG A 110 -12.66 7.82 -5.05
CA ARG A 110 -11.94 9.09 -5.11
C ARG A 110 -12.07 9.85 -3.78
N GLY A 111 -10.96 10.37 -3.28
CA GLY A 111 -10.89 11.06 -1.99
C GLY A 111 -10.73 10.15 -0.76
N MET A 112 -10.79 8.82 -0.93
CA MET A 112 -10.51 7.89 0.17
C MET A 112 -9.01 7.70 0.38
N ARG A 113 -8.64 7.41 1.63
CA ARG A 113 -7.25 7.13 1.98
C ARG A 113 -6.79 5.82 1.34
N ILE A 114 -5.76 5.91 0.51
CA ILE A 114 -5.12 4.78 -0.17
C ILE A 114 -4.41 3.87 0.85
N ARG A 115 -4.70 2.57 0.81
CA ARG A 115 -4.13 1.54 1.70
C ARG A 115 -3.70 0.31 0.90
N GLY A 116 -2.88 -0.54 1.50
CA GLY A 116 -2.52 -1.85 0.93
C GLY A 116 -1.96 -1.77 -0.49
N ARG A 117 -2.47 -2.64 -1.38
CA ARG A 117 -2.04 -2.76 -2.78
C ARG A 117 -2.29 -1.51 -3.61
N ALA A 118 -3.32 -0.73 -3.28
CA ALA A 118 -3.52 0.56 -3.95
C ALA A 118 -2.31 1.49 -3.78
N LYS A 119 -1.58 1.46 -2.64
CA LYS A 119 -0.34 2.24 -2.51
C LYS A 119 0.75 1.79 -3.48
N LEU A 120 0.83 0.49 -3.77
CA LEU A 120 1.76 -0.04 -4.76
C LEU A 120 1.38 0.46 -6.15
N ALA A 121 0.08 0.49 -6.46
CA ALA A 121 -0.42 1.02 -7.73
C ALA A 121 -0.04 2.50 -7.97
N TYR A 122 -0.04 3.36 -6.96
CA TYR A 122 0.44 4.75 -7.14
C TYR A 122 1.96 4.88 -7.21
N ARG A 123 2.71 3.91 -6.68
CA ARG A 123 4.19 3.95 -6.67
C ARG A 123 4.82 3.42 -7.94
N GLN A 124 4.26 2.35 -8.50
CA GLN A 124 4.83 1.64 -9.65
C GLN A 124 3.83 1.35 -10.77
N GLY A 125 2.55 1.67 -10.57
CA GLY A 125 1.53 1.39 -11.56
C GLY A 125 1.57 2.34 -12.73
N VAL A 126 1.23 1.80 -13.90
CA VAL A 126 1.08 2.54 -15.16
C VAL A 126 -0.41 2.73 -15.41
N VAL A 127 -0.83 3.97 -15.65
CA VAL A 127 -2.20 4.26 -16.09
C VAL A 127 -2.36 3.69 -17.49
N ILE A 128 -3.33 2.79 -17.65
CA ILE A 128 -3.58 2.15 -18.94
C ILE A 128 -4.70 2.84 -19.66
#